data_AF-A0A224XQ38-F1
#
_entry.id   AF-A0A224XQ38-F1
#
_cell.length_a   1.000
_cell.length_b   1.000
_cell.length_c   1.000
_cell.angle_alpha   90.00
_cell.angle_beta   90.00
_cell.angle_gamma   90.00
#
_symmetry.space_group_name_H-M   'P 1'
#
loop_
_entity.id
_entity.type
_entity.pdbx_description
1 polymer ?
#
loop_
_entity_poly.entity_id
_entity_poly.type
_entity_poly.pdbx_seq_one_letter_code
_entity_poly.pdbx_strand_id
1 'polypeptide(L)'
;YGFKDDDINTLIRSCPDIACLSEEKLNLILQSWTQCNFGEDRMVSLILNHPNLLFVQSKQIESLYVYISSRFTKNDVYKIFLTAPQLLIESMDRIDDKLSFLATEFNVSKSQIAKSGALQHTLHHIKGRIEFLIRVGVYKKLCNKNKGNHVNPRLDVIVCSSDEEFATKVAGVTLLEYEVFQQLFEKEEEDGLD
;
A
#
# COMPACT_ATOMS: atom_id res chain seq x y z
N TYR A 1 22.12 -0.33 -15.87
CA TYR A 1 20.97 -0.36 -14.95
C TYR A 1 20.21 -1.69 -14.98
N GLY A 2 20.72 -2.73 -15.67
CA GLY A 2 20.23 -4.11 -15.49
C GLY A 2 19.11 -4.57 -16.41
N PHE A 3 18.53 -3.64 -17.18
CA PHE A 3 17.50 -3.94 -18.17
C PHE A 3 18.07 -4.75 -19.33
N LYS A 4 17.39 -5.84 -19.67
CA LYS A 4 17.60 -6.63 -20.89
C LYS A 4 16.77 -6.05 -22.03
N ASP A 5 17.06 -6.45 -23.27
CA ASP A 5 16.32 -5.98 -24.45
C ASP A 5 14.80 -6.28 -24.34
N ASP A 6 14.42 -7.44 -23.79
CA ASP A 6 13.02 -7.80 -23.55
C ASP A 6 12.35 -6.90 -22.49
N ASP A 7 13.10 -6.46 -21.49
CA ASP A 7 12.62 -5.54 -20.46
C ASP A 7 12.32 -4.17 -21.08
N ILE A 8 13.22 -3.69 -21.96
CA ILE A 8 13.06 -2.42 -22.67
C ILE A 8 11.84 -2.48 -23.60
N ASN A 9 11.68 -3.57 -24.35
CA ASN A 9 10.50 -3.79 -25.18
C ASN A 9 9.20 -3.79 -24.37
N THR A 10 9.23 -4.41 -23.18
CA THR A 10 8.10 -4.41 -22.25
C THR A 10 7.79 -3.01 -21.73
N LEU A 11 8.80 -2.23 -21.36
CA LEU A 11 8.64 -0.84 -20.90
C LEU A 11 8.02 0.05 -21.97
N ILE A 12 8.55 0.02 -23.20
CA ILE A 12 8.06 0.86 -24.29
C ILE A 12 6.61 0.50 -24.65
N ARG A 13 6.24 -0.78 -24.61
CA ARG A 13 4.85 -1.20 -24.85
C ARG A 13 3.89 -0.74 -23.76
N SER A 14 4.31 -0.85 -22.50
CA SER A 14 3.46 -0.51 -21.34
C SER A 14 3.40 1.00 -21.07
N CYS A 15 4.45 1.75 -21.45
CA CYS A 15 4.54 3.20 -21.26
C CYS A 15 5.36 3.82 -22.41
N PRO A 16 4.71 4.07 -23.57
CA PRO A 16 5.39 4.61 -24.76
C PRO A 16 6.05 5.97 -24.54
N ASP A 17 5.52 6.76 -23.60
CA ASP A 17 6.01 8.10 -23.26
C ASP A 17 7.46 8.11 -22.74
N ILE A 18 8.00 6.95 -22.34
CA ILE A 18 9.41 6.81 -21.97
C ILE A 18 10.32 7.22 -23.14
N ALA A 19 9.90 6.98 -24.38
CA ALA A 19 10.65 7.40 -25.58
C ALA A 19 10.75 8.92 -25.73
N CYS A 20 9.89 9.68 -25.04
CA CYS A 20 9.91 11.15 -25.02
C CYS A 20 10.82 11.71 -23.93
N LEU A 21 11.35 10.89 -23.01
CA LEU A 21 12.29 11.32 -21.98
C LEU A 21 13.67 11.57 -22.60
N SER A 22 14.31 12.69 -22.23
CA SER A 22 15.70 12.89 -22.58
C SER A 22 16.59 11.89 -21.83
N GLU A 23 17.69 11.49 -22.47
CA GLU A 23 18.68 10.60 -21.86
C GLU A 23 19.17 11.13 -20.50
N GLU A 24 19.38 12.45 -20.39
CA GLU A 24 19.76 13.10 -19.13
C GLU A 24 18.73 12.88 -18.01
N LYS A 25 17.44 13.06 -18.31
CA LYS A 25 16.36 12.85 -17.33
C LYS A 25 16.24 11.38 -16.93
N LEU A 26 16.36 10.49 -17.91
CA LEU A 26 16.29 9.05 -17.69
C LEU A 26 17.47 8.57 -16.82
N ASN A 27 18.69 9.02 -17.10
CA ASN A 27 19.86 8.68 -16.30
C ASN A 27 19.75 9.22 -14.88
N LEU A 28 19.26 10.45 -14.71
CA LEU A 28 19.05 11.04 -13.39
C LEU A 28 18.05 10.22 -12.55
N ILE A 29 16.89 9.86 -13.12
CA ILE A 29 15.87 9.12 -12.37
C ILE A 29 16.31 7.70 -12.03
N LEU A 30 16.98 7.01 -12.97
CA LEU A 30 17.52 5.67 -12.74
C LEU A 30 18.64 5.68 -11.70
N GLN A 31 19.45 6.75 -11.65
CA GLN A 31 20.43 6.95 -10.60
C GLN A 31 19.77 7.13 -9.22
N SER A 32 18.69 7.91 -9.13
CA SER A 32 17.92 8.05 -7.88
C SER A 32 17.35 6.72 -7.39
N TRP A 33 16.82 5.90 -8.30
CA TRP A 33 16.35 4.55 -7.97
C TRP A 33 17.47 3.63 -7.51
N THR A 34 18.66 3.74 -8.10
CA THR A 34 19.84 2.96 -7.69
C THR A 34 20.26 3.29 -6.25
N GLN A 35 20.15 4.56 -5.84
CA GLN A 35 20.47 5.02 -4.48
C GLN A 35 19.54 4.43 -3.40
N CYS A 36 18.37 3.90 -3.77
CA CYS A 36 17.49 3.18 -2.86
C CYS A 36 18.06 1.80 -2.45
N ASN A 37 19.16 1.33 -3.07
CA ASN A 37 19.89 0.12 -2.69
C ASN A 37 19.02 -1.15 -2.62
N PHE A 38 18.01 -1.27 -3.49
CA PHE A 38 17.19 -2.48 -3.60
C PHE A 38 17.93 -3.64 -4.27
N GLY A 39 19.02 -3.35 -4.99
CA GLY A 39 19.66 -4.27 -5.92
C GLY A 39 19.08 -4.14 -7.32
N GLU A 40 19.91 -4.43 -8.32
CA GLU A 40 19.62 -4.20 -9.74
C GLU A 40 18.36 -4.95 -10.21
N ASP A 41 18.26 -6.26 -9.95
CA ASP A 41 17.10 -7.07 -10.33
C ASP A 41 15.79 -6.56 -9.73
N ARG A 42 15.83 -6.13 -8.46
CA ARG A 42 14.65 -5.60 -7.76
C ARG A 42 14.26 -4.23 -8.29
N MET A 43 15.23 -3.39 -8.59
CA MET A 43 14.98 -2.08 -9.22
C MET A 43 14.35 -2.25 -10.60
N VAL A 44 14.90 -3.14 -11.44
CA VAL A 44 14.33 -3.46 -12.75
C VAL A 44 12.92 -3.99 -12.61
N SER A 45 12.69 -4.95 -11.71
CA SER A 45 11.35 -5.49 -11.42
C SER A 45 10.37 -4.40 -10.98
N LEU A 46 10.78 -3.49 -10.10
CA LEU A 46 9.95 -2.37 -9.64
C LEU A 46 9.54 -1.46 -10.81
N ILE A 47 10.49 -1.08 -11.67
CA ILE A 47 10.23 -0.19 -12.82
C ILE A 47 9.38 -0.89 -13.88
N LEU A 48 9.57 -2.19 -14.11
CA LEU A 48 8.73 -2.97 -15.01
C LEU A 48 7.28 -3.08 -14.54
N ASN A 49 7.06 -3.22 -13.23
CA ASN A 49 5.71 -3.27 -12.67
C ASN A 49 5.05 -1.89 -12.68
N HIS A 50 5.84 -0.82 -12.51
CA HIS A 50 5.34 0.56 -12.44
C HIS A 50 6.18 1.51 -13.32
N PRO A 51 6.00 1.48 -14.66
CA PRO A 51 6.82 2.30 -15.58
C PRO A 51 6.72 3.81 -15.32
N ASN A 52 5.59 4.26 -14.75
CA ASN A 52 5.36 5.66 -14.36
C ASN A 52 6.38 6.18 -13.32
N LEU A 53 7.09 5.29 -12.62
CA LEU A 53 8.19 5.62 -11.72
C LEU A 53 9.39 6.29 -12.42
N LEU A 54 9.45 6.26 -13.75
CA LEU A 54 10.46 7.00 -14.52
C LEU A 54 10.12 8.50 -14.69
N PHE A 55 8.92 8.93 -14.30
CA PHE A 55 8.45 10.31 -14.46
C PHE A 55 8.36 11.08 -13.13
N VAL A 56 8.60 10.42 -12.00
CA VAL A 56 8.59 11.07 -10.68
C VAL A 56 9.84 11.91 -10.48
N GLN A 57 9.82 12.84 -9.52
CA GLN A 57 11.00 13.66 -9.23
C GLN A 57 11.97 12.90 -8.33
N SER A 58 13.27 13.00 -8.60
CA SER A 58 14.34 12.41 -7.78
C SER A 58 14.19 12.73 -6.28
N LYS A 59 13.82 13.98 -5.95
CA LYS A 59 13.59 14.42 -4.57
C LYS A 59 12.45 13.67 -3.89
N GLN A 60 11.39 13.31 -4.61
CA GLN A 60 10.26 12.56 -4.05
C GLN A 60 10.68 11.12 -3.70
N ILE A 61 11.46 10.49 -4.59
CA ILE A 61 12.02 9.15 -4.34
C ILE A 61 12.90 9.18 -3.09
N GLU A 62 13.85 10.11 -3.04
CA GLU A 62 14.79 10.24 -1.92
C GLU A 62 14.06 10.49 -0.60
N SER A 63 13.13 11.45 -0.59
CA SER A 63 12.37 11.81 0.61
C SER A 63 11.55 10.63 1.14
N LEU A 64 10.81 9.95 0.26
CA LEU A 64 10.02 8.78 0.66
C LEU A 64 10.93 7.62 1.10
N TYR A 65 12.02 7.35 0.38
CA TYR A 65 12.93 6.27 0.71
C TYR A 65 13.55 6.48 2.10
N VAL A 66 14.07 7.67 2.40
CA VAL A 66 14.63 8.01 3.73
C VAL A 66 13.55 7.86 4.81
N TYR A 67 12.35 8.36 4.53
CA TYR A 67 11.24 8.30 5.47
C TYR A 67 10.81 6.87 5.80
N ILE A 68 10.62 6.01 4.79
CA ILE A 68 10.19 4.61 4.98
C ILE A 68 11.35 3.74 5.52
N SER A 69 12.57 3.93 5.03
CA SER A 69 13.73 3.12 5.46
C SER A 69 14.13 3.34 6.92
N SER A 70 13.82 4.50 7.51
CA SER A 70 13.99 4.73 8.95
C SER A 70 13.02 3.93 9.83
N ARG A 71 11.93 3.39 9.25
CA ARG A 71 10.86 2.70 9.98
C ARG A 71 10.79 1.20 9.68
N PHE A 72 11.25 0.76 8.51
CA PHE A 72 11.08 -0.59 7.97
C PHE A 72 12.40 -1.26 7.59
N THR A 73 12.40 -2.59 7.51
CA THR A 73 13.57 -3.33 7.00
C THR A 73 13.75 -3.11 5.50
N LYS A 74 14.96 -3.29 4.96
CA LYS A 74 15.21 -3.15 3.50
C LYS A 74 14.25 -3.97 2.63
N ASN A 75 13.91 -5.18 3.08
CA ASN A 75 12.97 -6.05 2.36
C ASN A 75 11.54 -5.50 2.41
N ASP A 76 11.11 -5.00 3.57
CA ASP A 76 9.78 -4.40 3.73
C ASP A 76 9.67 -3.08 2.94
N VAL A 77 10.73 -2.24 2.93
CA VAL A 77 10.78 -1.01 2.11
C VAL A 77 10.56 -1.34 0.64
N TYR A 78 11.29 -2.32 0.09
CA TYR A 78 11.09 -2.74 -1.30
C TYR A 78 9.65 -3.19 -1.57
N LYS A 79 9.05 -3.97 -0.65
CA LYS A 79 7.66 -4.42 -0.78
C LYS A 79 6.67 -3.26 -0.74
N ILE A 80 6.91 -2.26 0.09
CA ILE A 80 6.08 -1.03 0.14
C ILE A 80 6.15 -0.30 -1.21
N PHE A 81 7.33 -0.06 -1.75
CA PHE A 81 7.47 0.60 -3.06
C PHE A 81 6.83 -0.21 -4.20
N LEU A 82 6.94 -1.53 -4.15
CA LEU A 82 6.35 -2.42 -5.16
C LEU A 82 4.82 -2.47 -5.09
N THR A 83 4.24 -2.40 -3.90
CA THR A 83 2.78 -2.53 -3.68
C THR A 83 2.06 -1.20 -3.60
N ALA A 84 2.77 -0.12 -3.26
CA ALA A 84 2.21 1.22 -3.07
C ALA A 84 3.11 2.32 -3.69
N PRO A 85 3.34 2.31 -5.02
CA PRO A 85 4.16 3.33 -5.70
C PRO A 85 3.59 4.76 -5.58
N GLN A 86 2.27 4.90 -5.41
CA GLN A 86 1.59 6.19 -5.23
C GLN A 86 2.01 6.94 -3.96
N LEU A 87 2.65 6.26 -2.99
CA LEU A 87 3.17 6.93 -1.80
C LEU A 87 4.18 8.04 -2.14
N LEU A 88 4.79 8.01 -3.35
CA LEU A 88 5.71 9.05 -3.83
C LEU A 88 5.07 10.44 -3.96
N ILE A 89 3.75 10.49 -4.08
CA ILE A 89 2.97 11.73 -4.20
C ILE A 89 2.04 11.96 -2.99
N GLU A 90 2.02 11.03 -2.03
CA GLU A 90 1.23 11.16 -0.81
C GLU A 90 2.04 11.92 0.27
N SER A 91 1.35 12.70 1.11
CA SER A 91 2.01 13.40 2.22
C SER A 91 2.43 12.41 3.30
N MET A 92 3.54 12.71 3.98
CA MET A 92 4.05 11.87 5.07
C MET A 92 3.05 11.76 6.22
N ASP A 93 2.27 12.81 6.50
CA ASP A 93 1.22 12.81 7.53
C ASP A 93 0.16 11.73 7.24
N ARG A 94 -0.31 11.63 5.98
CA ARG A 94 -1.29 10.59 5.59
C ARG A 94 -0.70 9.18 5.67
N ILE A 95 0.60 9.04 5.42
CA ILE A 95 1.30 7.77 5.62
C ILE A 95 1.35 7.43 7.11
N ASP A 96 1.72 8.39 7.97
CA ASP A 96 1.73 8.21 9.43
C ASP A 96 0.34 7.89 9.97
N ASP A 97 -0.73 8.50 9.45
CA ASP A 97 -2.11 8.18 9.87
C ASP A 97 -2.45 6.71 9.58
N LYS A 98 -2.13 6.21 8.38
CA LYS A 98 -2.31 4.79 8.01
C LYS A 98 -1.48 3.86 8.91
N LEU A 99 -0.23 4.22 9.17
CA LEU A 99 0.67 3.44 10.01
C LEU A 99 0.21 3.41 11.47
N SER A 100 -0.20 4.56 12.01
CA SER A 100 -0.67 4.70 13.38
C SER A 100 -1.96 3.93 13.60
N PHE A 101 -2.93 4.06 12.68
CA PHE A 101 -4.16 3.29 12.74
C PHE A 101 -3.88 1.79 12.82
N LEU A 102 -3.10 1.24 11.89
CA LEU A 102 -2.81 -0.20 11.84
C LEU A 102 -1.94 -0.68 13.00
N ALA A 103 -0.87 0.05 13.35
CA ALA A 103 0.10 -0.40 14.33
C ALA A 103 -0.34 -0.12 15.77
N THR A 104 -0.92 1.05 16.04
CA THR A 104 -1.26 1.48 17.40
C THR A 104 -2.63 0.96 17.82
N GLU A 105 -3.66 1.11 16.98
CA GLU A 105 -5.03 0.72 17.35
C GLU A 105 -5.30 -0.77 17.17
N PHE A 106 -4.63 -1.39 16.19
CA PHE A 106 -4.86 -2.80 15.82
C PHE A 106 -3.67 -3.72 16.07
N ASN A 107 -2.54 -3.18 16.54
CA ASN A 107 -1.31 -3.93 16.84
C ASN A 107 -0.83 -4.78 15.65
N VAL A 108 -1.06 -4.31 14.41
CA VAL A 108 -0.55 -4.96 13.22
C VAL A 108 0.96 -4.69 13.13
N SER A 109 1.75 -5.74 13.00
CA SER A 109 3.20 -5.58 12.91
C SER A 109 3.61 -4.86 11.62
N LYS A 110 4.72 -4.11 11.67
CA LYS A 110 5.28 -3.42 10.51
C LYS A 110 5.48 -4.33 9.29
N SER A 111 5.97 -5.56 9.49
CA SER A 111 6.17 -6.49 8.37
C SER A 111 4.85 -6.98 7.76
N GLN A 112 3.79 -7.15 8.56
CA GLN A 112 2.45 -7.43 8.04
C GLN A 112 1.93 -6.24 7.21
N ILE A 113 2.06 -5.00 7.72
CA ILE A 113 1.66 -3.79 6.99
C ILE A 113 2.39 -3.74 5.63
N ALA A 114 3.71 -3.86 5.63
CA ALA A 114 4.54 -3.77 4.42
C ALA A 114 4.22 -4.84 3.36
N LYS A 115 3.84 -6.04 3.78
CA LYS A 115 3.54 -7.17 2.88
C LYS A 115 2.08 -7.23 2.44
N SER A 116 1.20 -6.51 3.15
CA SER A 116 -0.24 -6.63 2.96
C SER A 116 -0.80 -5.86 1.77
N GLY A 117 -0.05 -4.88 1.26
CA GLY A 117 -0.61 -3.88 0.35
C GLY A 117 -1.58 -2.91 1.03
N ALA A 118 -1.66 -2.83 2.37
CA ALA A 118 -2.56 -1.87 3.01
C ALA A 118 -2.25 -0.42 2.63
N LEU A 119 -0.97 -0.06 2.46
CA LEU A 119 -0.56 1.32 2.20
C LEU A 119 -0.97 1.86 0.82
N GLN A 120 -1.38 1.00 -0.13
CA GLN A 120 -1.93 1.50 -1.41
C GLN A 120 -3.36 2.06 -1.27
N HIS A 121 -4.06 1.72 -0.20
CA HIS A 121 -5.44 2.17 0.03
C HIS A 121 -5.48 3.46 0.85
N THR A 122 -6.62 4.15 0.77
CA THR A 122 -6.91 5.32 1.62
C THR A 122 -7.13 4.87 3.07
N LEU A 123 -6.92 5.78 4.03
CA LEU A 123 -7.22 5.49 5.43
C LEU A 123 -8.71 5.13 5.63
N HIS A 124 -9.62 5.84 4.96
CA HIS A 124 -11.06 5.56 5.00
C HIS A 124 -11.38 4.12 4.57
N HIS A 125 -10.79 3.64 3.48
CA HIS A 125 -10.97 2.24 3.03
C HIS A 125 -10.51 1.22 4.08
N ILE A 126 -9.32 1.44 4.65
CA ILE A 126 -8.75 0.56 5.67
C ILE A 126 -9.63 0.56 6.93
N LYS A 127 -10.05 1.74 7.38
CA LYS A 127 -10.96 1.95 8.52
C LYS A 127 -12.29 1.26 8.31
N GLY A 128 -12.97 1.57 7.20
CA GLY A 128 -14.29 1.03 6.89
C GLY A 128 -14.31 -0.49 6.87
N ARG A 129 -13.30 -1.13 6.26
CA ARG A 129 -13.23 -2.60 6.23
C ARG A 129 -12.94 -3.21 7.60
N ILE A 130 -12.00 -2.66 8.37
CA ILE A 130 -11.72 -3.19 9.71
C ILE A 130 -12.91 -2.97 10.65
N GLU A 131 -13.52 -1.79 10.63
CA GLU A 131 -14.69 -1.45 11.44
C GLU A 131 -15.90 -2.33 11.09
N PHE A 132 -16.15 -2.56 9.80
CA PHE A 132 -17.18 -3.49 9.37
C PHE A 132 -16.99 -4.88 9.96
N LEU A 133 -15.78 -5.44 9.85
CA LEU A 133 -15.47 -6.76 10.41
C LEU A 133 -15.62 -6.82 11.93
N ILE A 134 -15.38 -5.71 12.64
CA ILE A 134 -15.64 -5.62 14.08
C ILE A 134 -17.14 -5.69 14.35
N ARG A 135 -17.95 -4.90 13.63
CA ARG A 135 -19.40 -4.81 13.85
C ARG A 135 -20.12 -6.12 13.54
N VAL A 136 -19.68 -6.86 12.52
CA VAL A 136 -20.21 -8.21 12.22
C VAL A 136 -19.57 -9.31 13.09
N GLY A 137 -18.62 -8.97 13.96
CA GLY A 137 -18.01 -9.88 14.94
C GLY A 137 -16.90 -10.80 14.40
N VAL A 138 -16.46 -10.60 13.17
CA VAL A 138 -15.38 -11.37 12.51
C VAL A 138 -13.99 -10.94 12.98
N TYR A 139 -13.79 -9.64 13.23
CA TYR A 139 -12.52 -9.10 13.70
C TYR A 139 -12.60 -8.70 15.17
N LYS A 140 -11.65 -9.18 15.98
CA LYS A 140 -11.55 -8.81 17.40
C LYS A 140 -10.36 -7.88 17.62
N LYS A 141 -10.63 -6.68 18.14
CA LYS A 141 -9.57 -5.81 18.70
C LYS A 141 -8.84 -6.59 19.80
N LEU A 142 -7.51 -6.64 19.73
CA LEU A 142 -6.72 -7.37 20.72
C LEU A 142 -6.97 -6.75 22.10
N CYS A 143 -7.69 -7.49 22.93
CA CYS A 143 -7.89 -7.16 24.33
C CYS A 143 -6.85 -7.95 25.12
N ASN A 144 -6.09 -7.26 25.98
CA ASN A 144 -4.98 -7.78 26.81
C ASN A 144 -5.33 -8.99 27.71
N LYS A 145 -6.54 -9.56 27.62
CA LYS A 145 -7.07 -10.61 28.49
C LYS A 145 -7.56 -11.87 27.78
N ASN A 146 -7.60 -11.92 26.44
CA ASN A 146 -8.19 -13.07 25.75
C ASN A 146 -7.15 -14.12 25.34
N LYS A 147 -7.02 -15.16 26.17
CA LYS A 147 -6.38 -16.45 25.88
C LYS A 147 -7.25 -17.32 24.94
N GLY A 148 -7.79 -16.75 23.87
CA GLY A 148 -8.62 -17.46 22.89
C GLY A 148 -7.86 -17.74 21.60
N ASN A 149 -8.12 -18.88 20.96
CA ASN A 149 -7.54 -19.27 19.65
C ASN A 149 -8.12 -18.48 18.45
N HIS A 150 -8.80 -17.36 18.68
CA HIS A 150 -9.39 -16.60 17.58
C HIS A 150 -8.29 -15.90 16.78
N VAL A 151 -8.28 -16.14 15.47
CA VAL A 151 -7.33 -15.55 14.54
C VAL A 151 -8.11 -14.61 13.63
N ASN A 152 -7.81 -13.32 13.70
CA ASN A 152 -8.38 -12.33 12.78
C ASN A 152 -7.96 -12.64 11.33
N PRO A 153 -8.77 -12.26 10.33
CA PRO A 153 -8.37 -12.37 8.93
C PRO A 153 -7.06 -11.62 8.65
N ARG A 154 -6.29 -12.11 7.67
CA ARG A 154 -5.03 -11.45 7.28
C ARG A 154 -5.31 -10.08 6.67
N LEU A 155 -4.45 -9.12 6.94
CA LEU A 155 -4.65 -7.74 6.50
C LEU A 155 -4.76 -7.59 4.97
N ASP A 156 -4.01 -8.37 4.18
CA ASP A 156 -4.12 -8.34 2.72
C ASP A 156 -5.49 -8.79 2.22
N VAL A 157 -6.05 -9.83 2.85
CA VAL A 157 -7.40 -10.33 2.55
C VAL A 157 -8.47 -9.31 2.96
N ILE A 158 -8.22 -8.57 4.05
CA ILE A 158 -9.13 -7.49 4.48
C ILE A 158 -9.11 -6.35 3.46
N VAL A 159 -7.95 -5.82 3.09
CA VAL A 159 -7.89 -4.53 2.36
C VAL A 159 -7.80 -4.66 0.83
N CYS A 160 -7.23 -5.75 0.31
CA CYS A 160 -6.96 -5.89 -1.13
C CYS A 160 -8.00 -6.71 -1.90
N SER A 161 -8.88 -7.47 -1.22
CA SER A 161 -9.96 -8.21 -1.90
C SER A 161 -10.97 -7.25 -2.56
N SER A 162 -11.67 -7.71 -3.59
CA SER A 162 -12.83 -6.96 -4.12
C SER A 162 -13.92 -6.79 -3.05
N ASP A 163 -14.81 -5.81 -3.20
CA ASP A 163 -15.90 -5.60 -2.22
C ASP A 163 -16.80 -6.84 -2.08
N GLU A 164 -17.07 -7.55 -3.18
CA GLU A 164 -17.88 -8.78 -3.15
C GLU A 164 -17.16 -9.95 -2.47
N GLU A 165 -15.86 -10.16 -2.75
CA GLU A 165 -15.08 -11.17 -2.03
C GLU A 165 -14.94 -10.83 -0.55
N PHE A 166 -14.70 -9.55 -0.23
CA PHE A 166 -14.61 -9.07 1.14
C PHE A 166 -15.93 -9.33 1.88
N ALA A 167 -17.07 -8.90 1.32
CA ALA A 167 -18.38 -9.09 1.95
C ALA A 167 -18.71 -10.58 2.11
N THR A 168 -18.62 -11.37 1.02
CA THR A 168 -19.15 -12.74 1.02
C THR A 168 -18.19 -13.78 1.59
N LYS A 169 -16.87 -13.61 1.41
CA LYS A 169 -15.86 -14.60 1.81
C LYS A 169 -15.15 -14.24 3.11
N VAL A 170 -15.02 -12.95 3.42
CA VAL A 170 -14.31 -12.49 4.62
C VAL A 170 -15.29 -12.16 5.73
N ALA A 171 -16.30 -11.32 5.44
CA ALA A 171 -17.29 -10.89 6.42
C ALA A 171 -18.46 -11.88 6.60
N GLY A 172 -18.77 -12.69 5.58
CA GLY A 172 -19.84 -13.69 5.62
C GLY A 172 -21.24 -13.11 5.46
N VAL A 173 -21.36 -12.01 4.72
CA VAL A 173 -22.59 -11.24 4.48
C VAL A 173 -22.78 -10.99 2.98
N THR A 174 -23.92 -10.41 2.59
CA THR A 174 -24.17 -10.01 1.20
C THR A 174 -23.40 -8.74 0.83
N LEU A 175 -23.14 -8.55 -0.46
CA LEU A 175 -22.54 -7.30 -0.96
C LEU A 175 -23.40 -6.08 -0.59
N LEU A 176 -24.73 -6.20 -0.71
CA LEU A 176 -25.66 -5.12 -0.39
C LEU A 176 -25.56 -4.67 1.08
N GLU A 177 -25.41 -5.61 2.03
CA GLU A 177 -25.20 -5.26 3.44
C GLU A 177 -23.92 -4.46 3.66
N TYR A 178 -22.86 -4.76 2.92
CA TYR A 178 -21.61 -4.01 2.98
C TYR A 178 -21.74 -2.63 2.30
N GLU A 179 -22.38 -2.53 1.14
CA GLU A 179 -22.60 -1.25 0.44
C GLU A 179 -23.45 -0.29 1.30
N VAL A 180 -24.50 -0.80 1.95
CA VAL A 180 -25.32 -0.01 2.89
C VAL A 180 -24.48 0.43 4.07
N PHE A 181 -23.61 -0.44 4.61
CA PHE A 181 -22.71 -0.07 5.68
C PHE A 181 -21.75 1.05 5.26
N GLN A 182 -21.17 1.01 4.05
CA GLN A 182 -20.26 2.06 3.58
C GLN A 182 -20.93 3.44 3.59
N GLN A 183 -22.19 3.53 3.14
CA GLN A 183 -22.97 4.78 3.17
C GLN A 183 -23.26 5.27 4.60
N LEU A 184 -23.48 4.36 5.55
CA LEU A 184 -23.68 4.71 6.96
C LEU A 184 -22.37 5.16 7.60
N PHE A 185 -21.28 4.46 7.31
CA PHE A 185 -19.96 4.74 7.85
C PHE A 185 -19.42 6.10 7.39
N GLU A 186 -19.66 6.47 6.13
CA GLU A 186 -19.31 7.80 5.60
C GLU A 186 -20.04 8.91 6.38
N LYS A 187 -21.35 8.76 6.61
CA LYS A 187 -22.13 9.72 7.40
C LYS A 187 -21.70 9.79 8.87
N GLU A 188 -21.39 8.66 9.48
CA GLU A 188 -20.88 8.62 10.86
C GLU A 188 -19.53 9.33 10.99
N GLU A 189 -18.65 9.24 9.99
CA GLU A 189 -17.39 9.99 9.99
C GLU A 189 -17.61 11.49 9.75
N GLU A 190 -18.59 11.90 8.95
CA GLU A 190 -18.97 13.31 8.76
C GLU A 190 -19.55 13.92 10.06
N ASP A 191 -20.50 13.23 10.69
CA ASP A 191 -21.18 13.71 11.91
C ASP A 191 -20.27 13.70 13.16
N GLY A 192 -19.21 12.88 13.16
CA GLY A 192 -18.25 12.77 14.26
C GLY A 192 -17.10 13.78 14.23
N LEU A 193 -17.06 14.67 13.24
CA LEU A 193 -16.04 15.71 13.05
C LEU A 193 -16.45 17.09 13.62
N ASP A 194 -17.64 17.21 14.21
CA ASP A 194 -18.13 18.39 14.96
C ASP A 194 -17.79 18.32 16.47
#